data_AF-A0A966PD87-F1
#
_entry.id   AF-A0A966PD87-F1
#
_cell.length_a   1.000
_cell.length_b   1.000
_cell.length_c   1.000
_cell.angle_alpha   90.00
_cell.angle_beta   90.00
_cell.angle_gamma   90.00
#
_symmetry.space_group_name_H-M   'P 1'
#
loop_
_entity.id
_entity.type
_entity.pdbx_description
1 polymer ?
#
loop_
_entity_poly.entity_id
_entity_poly.type
_entity_poly.pdbx_seq_one_letter_code
_entity_poly.pdbx_strand_id
1 'polypeptide(L)'
;MRSRLPKKSLSSIASWLVVAPLLSLVAVTTSPTAASAVVATNPTPVCSGATCTVTFPYAGDYYSWQVPTGITSITVDAQGAQGGSGFYTSTAVHRGGFGGRIQGNLSVTAGSTLYLYVGGAGSKLAAGWNGGGQGNSVGVY
;
A
#
# COMPACT_ATOMS: atom_id res chain seq x y z
N MET A 1 -16.02 -33.16 -78.78
CA MET A 1 -16.51 -34.08 -77.74
C MET A 1 -15.46 -35.15 -77.47
N ARG A 2 -15.10 -35.31 -76.18
CA ARG A 2 -14.56 -36.51 -75.53
C ARG A 2 -13.34 -37.22 -76.15
N SER A 3 -12.22 -37.12 -75.44
CA SER A 3 -11.59 -38.25 -74.72
C SER A 3 -10.07 -38.23 -74.84
N ARG A 4 -9.39 -37.90 -73.74
CA ARG A 4 -8.00 -38.30 -73.53
C ARG A 4 -7.81 -38.66 -72.06
N LEU A 5 -7.69 -39.95 -71.79
CA LEU A 5 -6.82 -40.44 -70.73
C LEU A 5 -5.82 -41.35 -71.42
N PRO A 6 -4.52 -41.11 -71.25
CA PRO A 6 -3.81 -42.06 -70.42
C PRO A 6 -2.72 -41.47 -69.50
N LYS A 7 -2.48 -42.26 -68.46
CA LYS A 7 -1.43 -42.19 -67.43
C LYS A 7 -0.03 -42.28 -68.04
N LYS A 8 0.97 -41.64 -67.39
CA LYS A 8 2.41 -42.02 -67.22
C LYS A 8 3.17 -40.73 -66.82
N SER A 9 3.70 -40.55 -65.61
CA SER A 9 4.78 -41.27 -64.91
C SER A 9 6.01 -40.34 -64.78
N LEU A 10 6.27 -39.94 -63.53
CA LEU A 10 7.58 -39.77 -62.86
C LEU A 10 8.63 -38.78 -63.41
N SER A 11 8.93 -37.74 -62.61
CA SER A 11 10.29 -37.36 -62.15
C SER A 11 10.21 -35.98 -61.47
N SER A 12 10.13 -35.91 -60.14
CA SER A 12 11.26 -35.66 -59.22
C SER A 12 11.68 -34.18 -59.10
N ILE A 13 11.52 -33.66 -57.88
CA ILE A 13 12.26 -32.56 -57.24
C ILE A 13 11.99 -31.13 -57.73
N ALA A 14 11.30 -30.34 -56.89
CA ALA A 14 11.92 -29.17 -56.25
C ALA A 14 10.97 -28.63 -55.17
N SER A 15 11.37 -28.90 -53.93
CA SER A 15 10.82 -28.34 -52.69
C SER A 15 10.75 -26.82 -52.74
N TRP A 16 9.63 -26.22 -52.32
CA TRP A 16 9.63 -25.01 -51.51
C TRP A 16 8.51 -25.10 -50.48
N LEU A 17 8.93 -25.40 -49.25
CA LEU A 17 8.17 -25.21 -48.02
C LEU A 17 7.83 -23.73 -47.88
N VAL A 18 6.55 -23.41 -47.70
CA VAL A 18 6.16 -22.23 -46.93
C VAL A 18 5.17 -22.72 -45.87
N VAL A 19 5.73 -23.16 -44.74
CA VAL A 19 4.98 -23.31 -43.49
C VAL A 19 4.84 -21.90 -42.92
N ALA A 20 3.64 -21.34 -42.93
CA ALA A 20 3.34 -20.11 -42.20
C ALA A 20 3.37 -20.42 -40.69
N PRO A 21 4.21 -19.76 -39.87
CA PRO A 21 4.08 -19.91 -38.44
C PRO A 21 2.89 -19.05 -38.00
N LEU A 22 1.85 -19.70 -37.49
CA LEU A 22 0.85 -19.05 -36.65
C LEU A 22 1.56 -18.55 -35.40
N LEU A 23 1.86 -17.24 -35.36
CA LEU A 23 2.42 -16.59 -34.20
C LEU A 23 1.32 -16.49 -33.14
N SER A 24 1.16 -17.51 -32.30
CA SER A 24 0.31 -17.42 -31.12
C SER A 24 0.92 -16.40 -30.17
N LEU A 25 0.30 -15.22 -30.11
CA LEU A 25 0.59 -14.22 -29.11
C LEU A 25 0.13 -14.76 -27.74
N VAL A 26 1.08 -15.26 -26.94
CA VAL A 26 0.84 -15.48 -25.52
C VAL A 26 0.83 -14.10 -24.87
N ALA A 27 -0.36 -13.59 -24.55
CA ALA A 27 -0.47 -12.44 -23.68
C ALA A 27 -0.01 -12.88 -22.28
N VAL A 28 1.25 -12.61 -21.95
CA VAL A 28 1.74 -12.72 -20.56
C VAL A 28 1.10 -11.57 -19.81
N THR A 29 -0.07 -11.81 -19.23
CA THR A 29 -0.67 -10.90 -18.27
C THR A 29 0.11 -11.06 -16.97
N THR A 30 1.18 -10.29 -16.79
CA THR A 30 1.74 -10.10 -15.44
C THR A 30 0.68 -9.38 -14.64
N SER A 31 -0.11 -10.12 -13.86
CA SER A 31 -0.97 -9.54 -12.84
C SER A 31 -0.09 -8.63 -11.98
N PRO A 32 -0.48 -7.36 -11.76
CA PRO A 32 0.28 -6.53 -10.83
C PRO A 32 0.26 -7.27 -9.48
N THR A 33 1.43 -7.69 -9.01
CA THR A 33 1.60 -8.10 -7.63
C THR A 33 1.20 -6.90 -6.80
N ALA A 34 -0.01 -6.93 -6.23
CA ALA A 34 -0.41 -5.97 -5.21
C ALA A 34 0.71 -5.98 -4.17
N ALA A 35 1.33 -4.82 -3.95
CA ALA A 35 2.24 -4.67 -2.81
C ALA A 35 1.43 -5.12 -1.59
N SER A 36 1.87 -6.19 -0.93
CA SER A 36 1.26 -6.61 0.32
C SER A 36 1.40 -5.43 1.28
N ALA A 37 0.31 -4.72 1.55
CA ALA A 37 0.26 -3.78 2.65
C ALA A 37 0.53 -4.61 3.91
N VAL A 38 1.67 -4.39 4.54
CA VAL A 38 2.08 -5.17 5.70
C VAL A 38 1.34 -4.57 6.89
N VAL A 39 0.21 -5.19 7.23
CA VAL A 39 -0.57 -4.80 8.41
C VAL A 39 0.33 -4.80 9.63
N ALA A 40 0.36 -3.68 10.35
CA ALA A 40 1.15 -3.55 11.56
C ALA A 40 0.64 -4.50 12.65
N THR A 41 1.55 -5.08 13.43
CA THR A 41 1.22 -6.00 14.52
C THR A 41 0.54 -5.25 15.67
N ASN A 42 -0.69 -5.66 16.03
CA ASN A 42 -1.41 -5.02 17.13
C ASN A 42 -0.62 -5.08 18.45
N PRO A 43 -0.48 -3.96 19.18
CA PRO A 43 0.17 -3.93 20.48
C PRO A 43 -0.67 -4.65 21.54
N THR A 44 0.00 -5.09 22.60
CA THR A 44 -0.65 -5.79 23.71
C THR A 44 -1.49 -4.81 24.56
N PRO A 45 -2.77 -5.12 24.83
CA PRO A 45 -3.58 -4.32 25.76
C PRO A 45 -3.01 -4.32 27.18
N VAL A 46 -3.10 -3.17 27.85
CA VAL A 46 -2.82 -3.05 29.28
C VAL A 46 -4.15 -2.87 30.01
N CYS A 47 -4.48 -3.82 30.89
CA CYS A 47 -5.76 -3.82 31.60
C CYS A 47 -5.59 -3.51 33.09
N SER A 48 -6.50 -2.71 33.63
CA SER A 48 -6.67 -2.45 35.06
C SER A 48 -8.15 -2.61 35.41
N GLY A 49 -8.47 -3.68 36.14
CA GLY A 49 -9.86 -4.06 36.41
C GLY A 49 -10.64 -4.36 35.13
N ALA A 50 -11.76 -3.69 34.94
CA ALA A 50 -12.63 -3.87 33.76
C ALA A 50 -12.26 -2.97 32.57
N THR A 51 -11.20 -2.16 32.68
CA THR A 51 -10.78 -1.23 31.64
C THR A 51 -9.45 -1.67 31.05
N CYS A 52 -9.39 -1.75 29.72
CA CYS A 52 -8.17 -2.03 28.97
C CYS A 52 -7.84 -0.87 28.02
N THR A 53 -6.56 -0.51 27.97
CA THR A 53 -6.03 0.51 27.04
C THR A 53 -5.10 -0.16 26.05
N VAL A 54 -5.25 0.21 24.77
CA VAL A 54 -4.35 -0.22 23.70
C VAL A 54 -3.75 1.03 23.06
N THR A 55 -2.42 1.14 23.04
CA THR A 55 -1.73 2.29 22.47
C THR A 55 -1.06 1.88 21.16
N PHE A 56 -1.52 2.48 20.06
CA PHE A 56 -1.00 2.22 18.72
C PHE A 56 0.03 3.30 18.35
N PRO A 57 1.34 3.00 18.32
CA PRO A 57 2.35 3.93 17.81
C PRO A 57 2.38 3.94 16.27
N TYR A 58 3.01 4.94 15.66
CA TYR A 58 3.31 4.89 14.24
C TYR A 58 4.17 3.66 13.91
N ALA A 59 3.75 2.87 12.92
CA ALA A 59 4.42 1.63 12.49
C ALA A 59 4.83 1.63 11.00
N GLY A 60 4.64 2.73 10.28
CA GLY A 60 4.86 2.78 8.83
C GLY A 60 3.67 2.32 7.98
N ASP A 61 2.70 1.66 8.59
CA ASP A 61 1.47 1.16 7.95
C ASP A 61 0.30 1.20 8.94
N TYR A 62 -0.90 0.80 8.50
CA TYR A 62 -2.10 0.72 9.34
C TYR A 62 -2.12 -0.53 10.23
N TYR A 63 -2.86 -0.44 11.34
CA TYR A 63 -3.25 -1.60 12.14
C TYR A 63 -4.64 -2.07 11.74
N SER A 64 -4.86 -3.39 11.76
CA SER A 64 -6.19 -4.00 11.68
C SER A 64 -6.55 -4.54 13.05
N TRP A 65 -7.39 -3.82 13.80
CA TRP A 65 -7.74 -4.16 15.17
C TRP A 65 -9.20 -4.60 15.26
N GLN A 66 -9.45 -5.77 15.86
CA GLN A 66 -10.80 -6.25 16.11
C GLN A 66 -11.33 -5.76 17.45
N VAL A 67 -12.53 -5.19 17.45
CA VAL A 67 -13.23 -4.77 18.66
C VAL A 67 -13.51 -6.00 19.52
N PRO A 68 -13.10 -6.02 20.81
CA PRO A 68 -13.35 -7.14 21.69
C PRO A 68 -14.83 -7.45 21.83
N THR A 69 -15.15 -8.72 22.07
CA THR A 69 -16.52 -9.18 22.29
C THR A 69 -17.15 -8.45 23.48
N GLY A 70 -18.42 -8.06 23.34
CA GLY A 70 -19.17 -7.37 24.40
C GLY A 70 -18.89 -5.87 24.51
N ILE A 71 -17.96 -5.31 23.73
CA ILE A 71 -17.68 -3.87 23.69
C ILE A 71 -18.53 -3.19 22.63
N THR A 72 -19.28 -2.16 23.02
CA THR A 72 -20.15 -1.36 22.15
C THR A 72 -19.77 0.11 22.10
N SER A 73 -18.81 0.54 22.94
CA SER A 73 -18.27 1.89 22.95
C SER A 73 -16.82 1.86 23.39
N ILE A 74 -15.97 2.66 22.75
CA ILE A 74 -14.57 2.88 23.12
C ILE A 74 -14.29 4.36 23.29
N THR A 75 -13.38 4.71 24.20
CA THR A 75 -12.81 6.06 24.27
C THR A 75 -11.55 6.11 23.42
N VAL A 76 -11.49 7.10 22.53
CA VAL A 76 -10.37 7.35 21.62
C VAL A 76 -9.65 8.62 22.05
N ASP A 77 -8.33 8.56 22.08
CA ASP A 77 -7.41 9.71 22.15
C ASP A 77 -6.42 9.56 21.01
N ALA A 78 -6.61 10.33 19.94
CA ALA A 78 -5.79 10.24 18.74
C ALA A 78 -4.96 11.51 18.56
N GLN A 79 -3.68 11.32 18.30
CA GLN A 79 -2.70 12.36 18.05
C GLN A 79 -2.25 12.26 16.59
N GLY A 80 -2.33 13.37 15.86
CA GLY A 80 -1.83 13.49 14.50
C GLY A 80 -0.30 13.64 14.46
N ALA A 81 0.29 13.32 13.32
CA ALA A 81 1.71 13.50 13.08
C ALA A 81 2.13 14.98 13.12
N GLN A 82 3.33 15.25 13.63
CA GLN A 82 3.99 16.54 13.47
C GLN A 82 4.57 16.70 12.05
N GLY A 83 4.56 17.92 11.52
CA GLY A 83 5.37 18.26 10.35
C GLY A 83 6.87 18.21 10.64
N GLY A 84 7.67 18.01 9.59
CA GLY A 84 9.12 18.02 9.66
C GLY A 84 9.68 19.42 9.92
N SER A 85 10.78 19.47 10.68
CA SER A 85 11.49 20.73 10.92
C SER A 85 12.18 21.22 9.65
N GLY A 86 12.00 22.50 9.36
CA GLY A 86 12.63 23.18 8.24
C GLY A 86 13.95 23.86 8.61
N PHE A 87 14.73 24.20 7.60
CA PHE A 87 15.97 24.95 7.72
C PHE A 87 15.97 26.13 6.74
N TYR A 88 16.30 27.30 7.26
CA TYR A 88 16.50 28.52 6.47
C TYR A 88 17.99 28.81 6.25
N THR A 89 18.85 28.33 7.16
CA THR A 89 20.32 28.35 7.08
C THR A 89 20.87 27.10 7.78
N SER A 90 22.19 26.86 7.74
CA SER A 90 22.84 25.77 8.49
C SER A 90 22.69 25.89 10.02
N THR A 91 22.23 27.03 10.54
CA THR A 91 22.12 27.33 11.99
C THR A 91 20.70 27.57 12.48
N ALA A 92 19.73 27.85 11.60
CA ALA A 92 18.35 28.16 11.99
C ALA A 92 17.38 27.00 11.71
N VAL A 93 16.92 26.33 12.79
CA VAL A 93 15.90 25.27 12.74
C VAL A 93 14.53 25.86 13.03
N HIS A 94 13.59 25.67 12.11
CA HIS A 94 12.18 26.00 12.31
C HIS A 94 11.42 24.70 12.62
N ARG A 95 10.72 24.64 13.75
CA ARG A 95 9.91 23.47 14.08
C ARG A 95 8.79 23.32 13.07
N GLY A 96 8.53 22.09 12.64
CA GLY A 96 7.34 21.77 11.85
C GLY A 96 6.06 21.93 12.67
N GLY A 97 4.94 22.15 11.97
CA GLY A 97 3.62 22.32 12.60
C GLY A 97 3.25 21.15 13.49
N PHE A 98 2.67 21.43 14.67
CA PHE A 98 2.20 20.40 15.58
C PHE A 98 1.05 19.59 14.97
N GLY A 99 0.98 18.31 15.35
CA GLY A 99 -0.18 17.47 15.04
C GLY A 99 -1.40 17.90 15.85
N GLY A 100 -2.59 17.63 15.34
CA GLY A 100 -3.84 17.82 16.07
C GLY A 100 -4.09 16.69 17.07
N ARG A 101 -4.91 16.95 18.09
CA ARG A 101 -5.44 15.93 19.00
C ARG A 101 -6.96 15.89 18.90
N ILE A 102 -7.52 14.68 18.87
CA ILE A 102 -8.95 14.46 19.04
C ILE A 102 -9.19 13.49 20.19
N GLN A 103 -10.23 13.75 20.97
CA GLN A 103 -10.66 12.86 22.06
C GLN A 103 -12.17 12.70 22.01
N GLY A 104 -12.66 11.49 22.28
CA GLY A 104 -14.09 11.26 22.33
C GLY A 104 -14.47 9.79 22.46
N ASN A 105 -15.76 9.55 22.62
CA ASN A 105 -16.32 8.21 22.64
C ASN A 105 -16.81 7.84 21.25
N LEU A 106 -16.45 6.65 20.80
CA LEU A 106 -16.87 6.08 19.52
C LEU A 106 -17.73 4.85 19.80
N SER A 107 -18.98 4.88 19.33
CA SER A 107 -19.83 3.70 19.29
C SER A 107 -19.26 2.68 18.30
N VAL A 108 -19.14 1.43 18.73
CA VAL A 108 -18.55 0.33 17.94
C VAL A 108 -19.46 -0.88 17.96
N THR A 109 -19.24 -1.80 17.02
CA THR A 109 -19.89 -3.11 17.02
C THR A 109 -18.90 -4.16 17.51
N ALA A 110 -19.30 -4.95 18.50
CA ALA A 110 -18.46 -6.04 18.99
C ALA A 110 -18.06 -6.99 17.84
N GLY A 111 -16.78 -7.34 17.76
CA GLY A 111 -16.23 -8.21 16.72
C GLY A 111 -16.00 -7.54 15.36
N SER A 112 -16.38 -6.27 15.15
CA SER A 112 -16.04 -5.55 13.93
C SER A 112 -14.54 -5.22 13.89
N THR A 113 -14.00 -5.04 12.69
CA THR A 113 -12.61 -4.62 12.49
C THR A 113 -12.54 -3.11 12.28
N LEU A 114 -11.63 -2.46 13.00
CA LEU A 114 -11.25 -1.07 12.81
C LEU A 114 -9.86 -1.01 12.18
N TYR A 115 -9.69 -0.13 11.20
CA TYR A 115 -8.41 0.16 10.58
C TYR A 115 -7.85 1.45 11.17
N LEU A 116 -6.68 1.38 11.78
CA LEU A 116 -6.10 2.47 12.55
C LEU A 116 -4.87 3.01 11.82
N TYR A 117 -4.92 4.28 11.43
CA TYR A 117 -3.86 4.95 10.68
C TYR A 117 -3.19 6.00 11.56
N VAL A 118 -2.10 5.60 12.24
CA VAL A 118 -1.33 6.50 13.14
C VAL A 118 -0.26 7.26 12.36
N GLY A 119 -0.37 8.59 12.28
CA GLY A 119 0.57 9.41 11.53
C GLY A 119 2.02 9.31 12.01
N GLY A 120 2.97 9.27 11.06
CA GLY A 120 4.40 9.37 11.32
C GLY A 120 4.89 10.80 11.07
N ALA A 121 5.70 11.33 11.98
CA ALA A 121 6.22 12.69 11.86
C ALA A 121 7.09 12.87 10.61
N GLY A 122 7.02 14.06 10.00
CA GLY A 122 7.92 14.44 8.94
C GLY A 122 9.34 14.73 9.44
N SER A 123 10.28 14.79 8.50
CA SER A 123 11.67 15.16 8.76
C SER A 123 12.07 16.34 7.86
N LYS A 124 13.33 16.75 7.95
CA LYS A 124 13.90 17.78 7.08
C LYS A 124 13.76 17.44 5.59
N LEU A 125 14.06 16.19 5.23
CA LEU A 125 14.26 15.79 3.83
C LEU A 125 13.20 14.81 3.32
N ALA A 126 12.28 14.39 4.18
CA ALA A 126 11.21 13.48 3.81
C ALA A 126 9.93 13.85 4.54
N ALA A 127 8.81 13.77 3.82
CA ALA A 127 7.50 13.72 4.45
C ALA A 127 7.42 12.47 5.35
N GLY A 128 6.65 12.61 6.41
CA GLY A 128 6.20 11.50 7.22
C GLY A 128 5.00 10.81 6.57
N TRP A 129 4.26 10.08 7.38
CA TRP A 129 3.13 9.28 6.94
C TRP A 129 1.83 9.83 7.51
N ASN A 130 0.74 9.76 6.75
CA ASN A 130 -0.61 10.18 7.16
C ASN A 130 -0.65 11.51 7.96
N GLY A 131 -0.20 12.60 7.32
CA GLY A 131 -0.27 13.97 7.87
C GLY A 131 1.06 14.61 8.25
N GLY A 132 2.15 13.84 8.35
CA GLY A 132 3.49 14.40 8.61
C GLY A 132 4.06 15.09 7.36
N GLY A 133 3.92 16.42 7.24
CA GLY A 133 4.49 17.17 6.12
C GLY A 133 6.03 17.19 6.13
N GLN A 134 6.68 17.27 4.96
CA GLN A 134 8.12 17.48 4.87
C GLN A 134 8.50 18.89 5.37
N GLY A 135 9.63 19.01 6.05
CA GLY A 135 10.22 20.31 6.39
C GLY A 135 10.72 21.05 5.15
N ASN A 136 10.58 22.38 5.11
CA ASN A 136 11.16 23.16 4.02
C ASN A 136 12.69 23.29 4.20
N SER A 137 13.43 23.18 3.11
CA SER A 137 14.85 23.55 3.07
C SER A 137 14.99 24.67 2.04
N VAL A 138 15.23 25.90 2.50
CA VAL A 138 15.63 26.99 1.61
C VAL A 138 17.13 27.19 1.81
N GLY A 139 17.93 26.80 0.82
CA GLY A 139 19.38 27.00 0.81
C GLY A 139 20.19 25.72 1.05
N VAL A 140 20.50 25.02 -0.04
CA VAL A 140 21.73 24.23 -0.16
C VAL A 140 22.36 24.63 -1.49
N TYR A 141 23.38 25.49 -1.39
CA TYR A 141 24.47 25.58 -2.36
C TYR A 141 25.69 24.96 -1.68
#